data_AF-A0AAQ4E2I8-F1
#
_entry.id   AF-A0AAQ4E2I8-F1
#
_cell.length_a   1.000
_cell.length_b   1.000
_cell.length_c   1.000
_cell.angle_alpha   90.00
_cell.angle_beta   90.00
_cell.angle_gamma   90.00
#
_symmetry.space_group_name_H-M   'P 1'
#
loop_
_entity.id
_entity.type
_entity.pdbx_description
1 polymer ?
#
loop_
_entity_poly.entity_id
_entity_poly.type
_entity_poly.pdbx_seq_one_letter_code
_entity_poly.pdbx_strand_id
1 'polypeptide(L)'
;MSSKPKRYFVNTLPDYDGAPIPLERELWVERCRDTVQRVFTHQGTGFDDCDGGLYVGVAGVAFMAHRVAQSPHFAADRSRLLTKAQTYLGHALSYCDQPQVRADRAMQSAFLLGSAGVWALAAVVAAEVGRNDDCDNFLASVITSAGHAHTGAAHGLSSILLTLLHFPWFVAGDQTVERDIRASVDFLLHVQTPRGNFPCDLEDVTKPRRSQDELIHWCHGAP
;
A
#
# COMPACT_ATOMS: atom_id res chain seq x y z
N MET A 1 32.42 -1.58 -26.35
CA MET A 1 31.14 -1.64 -25.59
C MET A 1 31.45 -1.36 -24.13
N SER A 2 31.05 -0.20 -23.60
CA SER A 2 31.24 0.12 -22.17
C SER A 2 30.29 -0.73 -21.33
N SER A 3 30.78 -1.52 -20.38
CA SER A 3 29.92 -2.31 -19.50
C SER A 3 29.07 -1.37 -18.67
N LYS A 4 27.75 -1.60 -18.61
CA LYS A 4 26.86 -0.83 -17.73
C LYS A 4 27.42 -0.82 -16.29
N PRO A 5 27.29 0.30 -15.56
CA PRO A 5 27.78 0.38 -14.19
C PRO A 5 27.09 -0.68 -13.33
N LYS A 6 27.86 -1.34 -12.45
CA LYS A 6 27.33 -2.29 -11.48
C LYS A 6 26.36 -1.55 -10.55
N ARG A 7 25.13 -2.05 -10.42
CA ARG A 7 24.08 -1.51 -9.53
C ARG A 7 23.99 -2.29 -8.21
N TYR A 8 25.11 -2.83 -7.75
CA TYR A 8 25.18 -3.62 -6.52
C TYR A 8 26.50 -3.37 -5.80
N PHE A 9 26.47 -3.47 -4.47
CA PHE A 9 27.68 -3.60 -3.66
C PHE A 9 28.12 -5.06 -3.66
N VAL A 10 29.43 -5.30 -3.65
CA VAL A 10 29.95 -6.66 -3.51
C VAL A 10 29.63 -7.13 -2.09
N ASN A 11 28.79 -8.16 -1.96
CA ASN A 11 28.50 -8.77 -0.68
C ASN A 11 29.77 -9.47 -0.16
N THR A 12 30.33 -8.98 0.94
CA THR A 12 31.52 -9.57 1.59
C THR A 12 31.15 -10.51 2.74
N LEU A 13 29.86 -10.72 3.00
CA LEU A 13 29.40 -11.62 4.04
C LEU A 13 29.52 -13.08 3.56
N PRO A 14 29.91 -14.03 4.44
CA PRO A 14 29.92 -15.44 4.11
C PRO A 14 28.49 -15.93 3.82
N ASP A 15 28.39 -16.91 2.94
CA ASP A 15 27.11 -17.58 2.70
C ASP A 15 26.70 -18.39 3.93
N TYR A 16 25.40 -18.62 4.10
CA TYR A 16 24.88 -19.38 5.24
C TYR A 16 25.30 -20.85 5.15
N ASP A 17 25.99 -21.34 6.17
CA ASP A 17 26.56 -22.70 6.21
C ASP A 17 25.65 -23.74 6.89
N GLY A 18 24.44 -23.34 7.31
CA GLY A 18 23.50 -24.21 8.01
C GLY A 18 23.71 -24.27 9.53
N ALA A 19 24.74 -23.62 10.07
CA ALA A 19 24.96 -23.58 11.51
C ALA A 19 23.91 -22.71 12.23
N PRO A 20 23.49 -23.06 13.46
CA PRO A 20 22.58 -22.22 14.24
C PRO A 20 23.16 -20.81 14.41
N ILE A 21 22.42 -19.79 13.97
CA ILE A 21 22.79 -18.39 14.16
C ILE A 21 22.26 -17.93 15.53
N PRO A 22 23.12 -17.50 16.47
CA PRO A 22 22.65 -16.89 17.70
C PRO A 22 21.95 -15.56 17.35
N LEU A 23 20.62 -15.54 17.50
CA LEU A 23 19.82 -14.34 17.24
C LEU A 23 19.82 -13.45 18.48
N GLU A 24 20.58 -12.36 18.44
CA GLU A 24 20.56 -11.29 19.45
C GLU A 24 19.26 -10.47 19.34
N ARG A 25 18.13 -11.08 19.73
CA ARG A 25 16.79 -10.54 19.52
C ARG A 25 16.63 -9.15 20.13
N GLU A 26 17.11 -8.95 21.36
CA GLU A 26 17.00 -7.69 22.09
C GLU A 26 17.73 -6.56 21.35
N LEU A 27 18.94 -6.83 20.86
CA LEU A 27 19.72 -5.88 20.06
C LEU A 27 18.97 -5.47 18.79
N TRP A 28 18.36 -6.42 18.09
CA TRP A 28 17.63 -6.13 16.85
C TRP A 28 16.32 -5.38 17.11
N VAL A 29 15.62 -5.68 18.21
CA VAL A 29 14.43 -4.93 18.63
C VAL A 29 14.80 -3.48 18.99
N GLU A 30 15.91 -3.27 19.70
CA GLU A 30 16.42 -1.93 20.00
C GLU A 30 16.81 -1.16 18.74
N ARG A 31 17.50 -1.81 17.79
CA ARG A 31 17.81 -1.19 16.49
C ARG A 31 16.54 -0.80 15.71
N CYS A 32 15.53 -1.66 15.69
CA CYS A 32 14.23 -1.32 15.08
C CYS A 32 13.58 -0.11 15.76
N ARG A 33 13.63 -0.04 17.10
CA ARG A 33 13.11 1.09 17.88
C ARG A 33 13.84 2.39 17.52
N ASP A 34 15.16 2.35 17.44
CA ASP A 34 15.98 3.51 17.07
C ASP A 34 15.69 3.97 15.64
N THR A 35 15.58 3.04 14.69
CA THR A 35 15.21 3.37 13.30
C THR A 35 13.84 4.04 13.24
N VAL A 36 12.83 3.47 13.89
CA VAL A 36 11.48 4.05 13.93
C VAL A 36 11.50 5.44 14.57
N GLN A 37 12.26 5.62 15.66
CA GLN A 37 12.38 6.91 16.32
C GLN A 37 13.06 7.95 15.43
N ARG A 38 14.11 7.58 14.69
CA ARG A 38 14.75 8.47 13.71
C ARG A 38 13.78 8.92 12.62
N VAL A 39 12.96 7.99 12.09
CA VAL A 39 11.91 8.35 11.11
C VAL A 39 10.96 9.38 11.72
N PHE A 40 10.45 9.16 12.93
CA PHE A 40 9.55 10.12 13.58
C PHE A 40 10.19 11.48 13.90
N THR A 41 11.50 11.51 14.11
CA THR A 41 12.24 12.75 14.39
C THR A 41 12.51 13.56 13.12
N HIS A 42 12.73 12.90 11.98
CA HIS A 42 13.19 13.56 10.76
C HIS A 42 12.13 13.67 9.66
N GLN A 43 11.08 12.85 9.68
CA GLN A 43 9.99 12.94 8.71
C GLN A 43 9.07 14.11 9.05
N GLY A 44 8.99 15.09 8.15
CA GLY A 44 8.04 16.19 8.20
C GLY A 44 6.59 15.74 7.96
N THR A 45 5.67 16.67 8.17
CA THR A 45 4.22 16.50 7.94
C THR A 45 3.65 17.65 7.12
N GLY A 46 4.50 18.34 6.36
CA GLY A 46 4.10 19.39 5.44
C GLY A 46 3.31 18.83 4.26
N PHE A 47 2.82 19.74 3.42
CA PHE A 47 2.05 19.37 2.24
C PHE A 47 2.86 18.47 1.30
N ASP A 48 4.10 18.85 1.01
CA ASP A 48 4.99 18.11 0.10
C ASP A 48 5.41 16.75 0.68
N ASP A 49 5.40 16.59 2.01
CA ASP A 49 5.65 15.31 2.67
C ASP A 49 4.48 14.32 2.48
N CYS A 50 3.29 14.82 2.08
CA CYS A 50 2.10 13.99 1.88
C CYS A 50 1.96 13.43 0.47
N ASP A 51 2.71 13.96 -0.50
CA ASP A 51 2.67 13.48 -1.88
C ASP A 51 3.23 12.04 -1.99
N GLY A 52 2.61 11.23 -2.85
CA GLY A 52 3.04 9.86 -3.14
C GLY A 52 2.57 8.78 -2.16
N GLY A 53 1.50 9.06 -1.40
CA GLY A 53 0.70 8.03 -0.72
C GLY A 53 1.50 7.15 0.24
N LEU A 54 1.27 5.83 0.18
CA LEU A 54 1.97 4.82 0.98
C LEU A 54 3.42 4.60 0.57
N TYR A 55 3.79 4.94 -0.68
CA TYR A 55 5.08 4.56 -1.25
C TYR A 55 6.20 5.51 -0.84
N VAL A 56 5.97 6.82 -0.94
CA VAL A 56 6.98 7.85 -0.60
C VAL A 56 6.46 8.94 0.34
N GLY A 57 5.15 9.02 0.56
CA GLY A 57 4.55 10.02 1.43
C GLY A 57 4.40 9.58 2.89
N VAL A 58 3.90 10.49 3.72
CA VAL A 58 3.69 10.24 5.17
C VAL A 58 2.72 9.10 5.48
N ALA A 59 1.86 8.70 4.55
CA ALA A 59 1.03 7.51 4.76
C ALA A 59 1.88 6.23 4.87
N GLY A 60 3.03 6.17 4.20
CA GLY A 60 4.02 5.09 4.37
C GLY A 60 4.62 5.05 5.78
N VAL A 61 4.82 6.22 6.40
CA VAL A 61 5.27 6.31 7.80
C VAL A 61 4.18 5.87 8.77
N ALA A 62 2.92 6.20 8.48
CA ALA A 62 1.80 5.65 9.23
C ALA A 62 1.70 4.12 9.09
N PHE A 63 1.92 3.58 7.89
CA PHE A 63 1.94 2.14 7.63
C PHE A 63 3.04 1.46 8.45
N MET A 64 4.25 2.02 8.44
CA MET A 64 5.37 1.54 9.27
C MET A 64 4.97 1.50 10.75
N ALA A 65 4.42 2.60 11.29
CA ALA A 65 4.03 2.68 12.69
C ALA A 65 2.96 1.63 13.06
N HIS A 66 1.92 1.48 12.23
CA HIS A 66 0.91 0.44 12.38
C HIS A 66 1.52 -0.97 12.31
N ARG A 67 2.39 -1.25 11.34
CA ARG A 67 2.99 -2.58 11.16
C ARG A 67 3.89 -2.99 12.31
N VAL A 68 4.62 -2.03 12.90
CA VAL A 68 5.44 -2.25 14.10
C VAL A 68 4.55 -2.47 15.31
N ALA A 69 3.41 -1.76 15.42
CA ALA A 69 2.45 -1.94 16.50
C ALA A 69 1.83 -3.35 16.57
N GLN A 70 1.78 -4.06 15.43
CA GLN A 70 1.35 -5.47 15.36
C GLN A 70 2.36 -6.47 15.92
N SER A 71 3.61 -6.06 16.17
CA SER A 71 4.63 -6.96 16.68
C SER A 71 4.49 -7.14 18.20
N PRO A 72 4.46 -8.39 18.71
CA PRO A 72 4.46 -8.65 20.16
C PRO A 72 5.65 -8.03 20.89
N HIS A 73 6.79 -7.86 20.19
CA HIS A 73 8.00 -7.22 20.75
C HIS A 73 7.84 -5.72 21.02
N PHE A 74 6.79 -5.09 20.48
CA PHE A 74 6.47 -3.68 20.67
C PHE A 74 5.13 -3.49 21.39
N ALA A 75 4.63 -4.51 22.10
CA ALA A 75 3.35 -4.44 22.82
C ALA A 75 3.27 -3.25 23.80
N ALA A 76 4.38 -2.95 24.49
CA ALA A 76 4.48 -1.81 25.40
C ALA A 76 4.37 -0.45 24.70
N ASP A 77 4.76 -0.37 23.42
CA ASP A 77 4.71 0.85 22.60
C ASP A 77 3.47 0.95 21.73
N ARG A 78 2.63 -0.10 21.69
CA ARG A 78 1.53 -0.22 20.74
C ARG A 78 0.65 1.03 20.69
N SER A 79 0.23 1.53 21.86
CA SER A 79 -0.61 2.74 21.92
C SER A 79 0.08 3.95 21.30
N ARG A 80 1.36 4.18 21.62
CA ARG A 80 2.14 5.30 21.08
C ARG A 80 2.33 5.20 19.56
N LEU A 81 2.57 3.99 19.06
CA LEU A 81 2.74 3.71 17.64
C LEU A 81 1.43 3.94 16.87
N LEU A 82 0.29 3.49 17.41
CA LEU A 82 -1.03 3.74 16.80
C LEU A 82 -1.38 5.23 16.81
N THR A 83 -1.08 5.96 17.90
CA THR A 83 -1.23 7.42 17.92
C THR A 83 -0.40 8.08 16.82
N LYS A 84 0.86 7.67 16.64
CA LYS A 84 1.70 8.17 15.55
C LYS A 84 1.13 7.83 14.16
N ALA A 85 0.63 6.62 13.97
CA ALA A 85 -0.04 6.23 12.73
C ALA A 85 -1.24 7.14 12.42
N GLN A 86 -2.09 7.40 13.42
CA GLN A 86 -3.23 8.31 13.28
C GLN A 86 -2.79 9.75 12.97
N THR A 87 -1.72 10.25 13.60
CA THR A 87 -1.20 11.60 13.30
C THR A 87 -0.77 11.73 11.84
N TYR A 88 0.10 10.83 11.36
CA TYR A 88 0.56 10.89 9.97
C TYR A 88 -0.56 10.65 8.96
N LEU A 89 -1.52 9.76 9.26
CA LEU A 89 -2.73 9.58 8.45
C LEU A 89 -3.59 10.85 8.40
N GLY A 90 -3.73 11.58 9.51
CA GLY A 90 -4.47 12.84 9.52
C GLY A 90 -3.93 13.86 8.51
N HIS A 91 -2.61 13.96 8.40
CA HIS A 91 -1.96 14.79 7.38
C HIS A 91 -2.19 14.25 5.96
N ALA A 92 -2.00 12.95 5.75
CA ALA A 92 -2.24 12.32 4.45
C ALA A 92 -3.69 12.45 3.97
N LEU A 93 -4.67 12.32 4.87
CA LEU A 93 -6.10 12.50 4.58
C LEU A 93 -6.40 13.96 4.24
N SER A 94 -5.85 14.91 4.99
CA SER A 94 -5.99 16.35 4.71
C SER A 94 -5.40 16.74 3.35
N TYR A 95 -4.35 16.04 2.89
CA TYR A 95 -3.81 16.18 1.55
C TYR A 95 -4.75 15.57 0.50
N CYS A 96 -5.31 14.39 0.75
CA CYS A 96 -6.29 13.75 -0.15
C CYS A 96 -7.55 14.60 -0.36
N ASP A 97 -7.95 15.40 0.63
CA ASP A 97 -9.12 16.28 0.57
C ASP A 97 -8.91 17.55 -0.25
N GLN A 98 -7.68 17.83 -0.68
CA GLN A 98 -7.36 19.05 -1.42
C GLN A 98 -8.03 19.06 -2.79
N PRO A 99 -8.61 20.20 -3.24
CA PRO A 99 -9.37 20.26 -4.49
C PRO A 99 -8.59 19.72 -5.70
N GLN A 100 -7.30 20.04 -5.81
CA GLN A 100 -6.44 19.57 -6.89
C GLN A 100 -6.20 18.05 -6.84
N VAL A 101 -6.13 17.46 -5.65
CA VAL A 101 -5.94 16.01 -5.47
C VAL A 101 -7.24 15.26 -5.75
N ARG A 102 -8.37 15.80 -5.30
CA ARG A 102 -9.71 15.25 -5.56
C ARG A 102 -10.09 15.28 -7.05
N ALA A 103 -9.60 16.29 -7.78
CA ALA A 103 -9.83 16.40 -9.22
C ALA A 103 -9.01 15.40 -10.05
N ASP A 104 -7.90 14.87 -9.51
CA ASP A 104 -7.03 13.93 -10.21
C ASP A 104 -7.49 12.48 -9.99
N ARG A 105 -8.16 11.90 -11.00
CA ARG A 105 -8.68 10.53 -10.93
C ARG A 105 -7.60 9.47 -10.75
N ALA A 106 -6.42 9.67 -11.33
CA ALA A 106 -5.32 8.70 -11.20
C ALA A 106 -4.79 8.70 -9.77
N MET A 107 -4.71 9.89 -9.16
CA MET A 107 -4.34 10.03 -7.75
C MET A 107 -5.41 9.42 -6.82
N GLN A 108 -6.70 9.61 -7.13
CA GLN A 108 -7.78 9.06 -6.30
C GLN A 108 -7.78 7.52 -6.28
N SER A 109 -7.47 6.87 -7.40
CA SER A 109 -7.60 5.41 -7.56
C SER A 109 -6.31 4.61 -7.33
N ALA A 110 -5.14 5.26 -7.32
CA ALA A 110 -3.87 4.57 -7.10
C ALA A 110 -3.70 4.13 -5.64
N PHE A 111 -3.30 2.86 -5.45
CA PHE A 111 -3.11 2.31 -4.10
C PHE A 111 -1.79 2.76 -3.46
N LEU A 112 -0.64 2.45 -4.06
CA LEU A 112 0.65 2.78 -3.43
C LEU A 112 0.93 4.27 -3.43
N LEU A 113 0.56 4.97 -4.50
CA LEU A 113 0.93 6.37 -4.72
C LEU A 113 -0.23 7.36 -4.52
N GLY A 114 -1.44 6.88 -4.20
CA GLY A 114 -2.65 7.70 -4.21
C GLY A 114 -3.59 7.50 -3.04
N SER A 115 -4.75 8.16 -3.11
CA SER A 115 -5.71 8.28 -2.02
C SER A 115 -6.35 6.95 -1.63
N ALA A 116 -6.54 6.02 -2.60
CA ALA A 116 -7.07 4.69 -2.32
C ALA A 116 -6.27 3.95 -1.24
N GLY A 117 -4.93 3.97 -1.29
CA GLY A 117 -4.11 3.34 -0.25
C GLY A 117 -4.13 4.09 1.08
N VAL A 118 -4.25 5.43 1.05
CA VAL A 118 -4.38 6.24 2.26
C VAL A 118 -5.67 5.89 2.99
N TRP A 119 -6.81 5.85 2.29
CA TRP A 119 -8.09 5.45 2.88
C TRP A 119 -8.09 3.99 3.34
N ALA A 120 -7.49 3.08 2.56
CA ALA A 120 -7.36 1.68 2.95
C ALA A 120 -6.61 1.53 4.29
N LEU A 121 -5.46 2.20 4.45
CA LEU A 121 -4.73 2.19 5.71
C LEU A 121 -5.51 2.90 6.83
N ALA A 122 -6.19 4.00 6.52
CA ALA A 122 -7.02 4.72 7.48
C ALA A 122 -8.16 3.83 8.01
N ALA A 123 -8.79 3.02 7.16
CA ALA A 123 -9.80 2.06 7.54
C ALA A 123 -9.24 1.00 8.49
N VAL A 124 -8.07 0.41 8.18
CA VAL A 124 -7.40 -0.58 9.05
C VAL A 124 -7.10 0.02 10.43
N VAL A 125 -6.47 1.19 10.46
CA VAL A 125 -6.09 1.84 11.72
C VAL A 125 -7.34 2.27 12.50
N ALA A 126 -8.40 2.74 11.83
CA ALA A 126 -9.66 3.11 12.47
C ALA A 126 -10.34 1.91 13.14
N ALA A 127 -10.45 0.77 12.44
CA ALA A 127 -11.00 -0.46 13.00
C ALA A 127 -10.19 -0.91 14.23
N GLU A 128 -8.86 -0.87 14.15
CA GLU A 128 -7.98 -1.32 15.24
C GLU A 128 -8.11 -0.48 16.51
N VAL A 129 -8.40 0.82 16.38
CA VAL A 129 -8.60 1.73 17.52
C VAL A 129 -10.08 1.88 17.91
N GLY A 130 -10.97 1.07 17.33
CA GLY A 130 -12.40 1.04 17.67
C GLY A 130 -13.23 2.21 17.11
N ARG A 131 -12.76 2.89 16.06
CA ARG A 131 -13.49 3.94 15.34
C ARG A 131 -14.20 3.34 14.13
N ASN A 132 -15.28 2.59 14.38
CA ASN A 132 -15.97 1.84 13.33
C ASN A 132 -16.62 2.75 12.27
N ASP A 133 -17.25 3.86 12.68
CA ASP A 133 -17.86 4.80 11.72
C ASP A 133 -16.82 5.41 10.76
N ASP A 134 -15.64 5.76 11.29
CA ASP A 134 -14.53 6.25 10.46
C ASP A 134 -14.05 5.15 9.50
N CYS A 135 -13.95 3.90 9.97
CA CYS A 135 -13.58 2.75 9.16
C CYS A 135 -14.51 2.59 7.96
N ASP A 136 -15.83 2.57 8.20
CA ASP A 136 -16.83 2.40 7.15
C ASP A 136 -16.80 3.56 6.14
N ASN A 137 -16.59 4.80 6.61
CA ASN A 137 -16.44 5.97 5.74
C ASN A 137 -15.19 5.88 4.83
N PHE A 138 -14.08 5.39 5.36
CA PHE A 138 -12.87 5.19 4.55
C PHE A 138 -13.05 4.04 3.55
N LEU A 139 -13.70 2.95 3.94
CA LEU A 139 -13.99 1.83 3.02
C LEU A 139 -14.95 2.24 1.89
N ALA A 140 -15.95 3.06 2.17
CA ALA A 140 -16.80 3.66 1.14
C ALA A 140 -15.99 4.52 0.16
N SER A 141 -14.99 5.27 0.65
CA SER A 141 -14.08 6.06 -0.19
C SER A 141 -13.22 5.17 -1.08
N VAL A 142 -12.72 4.05 -0.56
CA VAL A 142 -11.95 3.03 -1.31
C VAL A 142 -12.78 2.41 -2.43
N ILE A 143 -14.05 2.07 -2.20
CA ILE A 143 -14.93 1.54 -3.26
C ILE A 143 -15.18 2.59 -4.33
N THR A 144 -15.49 3.82 -3.92
CA THR A 144 -15.80 4.90 -4.86
C THR A 144 -14.64 5.17 -5.82
N SER A 145 -13.39 5.03 -5.35
CA SER A 145 -12.22 5.21 -6.20
C SER A 145 -11.91 4.02 -7.11
N ALA A 146 -12.40 2.81 -6.80
CA ALA A 146 -12.19 1.61 -7.59
C ALA A 146 -12.74 1.73 -9.03
N GLY A 147 -13.83 2.48 -9.23
CA GLY A 147 -14.41 2.73 -10.56
C GLY A 147 -13.49 3.48 -11.54
N HIS A 148 -12.35 3.98 -11.07
CA HIS A 148 -11.36 4.73 -11.85
C HIS A 148 -9.96 4.11 -11.80
N ALA A 149 -9.82 2.87 -11.28
CA ALA A 149 -8.53 2.23 -11.02
C ALA A 149 -7.94 1.51 -12.25
N HIS A 150 -6.60 1.43 -12.29
CA HIS A 150 -5.87 0.61 -13.26
C HIS A 150 -5.92 -0.88 -12.85
N THR A 151 -5.26 -1.77 -13.59
CA THR A 151 -5.32 -3.23 -13.36
C THR A 151 -4.19 -3.77 -12.46
N GLY A 152 -3.02 -3.13 -12.43
CA GLY A 152 -1.82 -3.60 -11.69
C GLY A 152 -1.87 -3.46 -10.16
N ALA A 153 -1.03 -4.18 -9.42
CA ALA A 153 -1.05 -4.18 -7.95
C ALA A 153 -0.62 -2.85 -7.30
N ALA A 154 0.31 -2.11 -7.91
CA ALA A 154 0.78 -0.83 -7.38
C ALA A 154 -0.26 0.30 -7.53
N HIS A 155 -1.08 0.24 -8.59
CA HIS A 155 -1.92 1.34 -9.06
C HIS A 155 -3.38 0.96 -9.28
N GLY A 156 -3.78 -0.24 -8.90
CA GLY A 156 -4.96 -0.85 -9.49
C GLY A 156 -5.76 -1.79 -8.60
N LEU A 157 -6.80 -2.34 -9.22
CA LEU A 157 -7.91 -3.07 -8.59
C LEU A 157 -7.45 -4.20 -7.66
N SER A 158 -6.35 -4.87 -7.95
CA SER A 158 -5.87 -6.00 -7.15
C SER A 158 -5.61 -5.64 -5.67
N SER A 159 -5.04 -4.47 -5.38
CA SER A 159 -4.74 -4.05 -3.98
C SER A 159 -5.98 -3.49 -3.28
N ILE A 160 -6.91 -2.91 -4.03
CA ILE A 160 -8.23 -2.50 -3.52
C ILE A 160 -9.02 -3.75 -3.11
N LEU A 161 -9.05 -4.78 -3.96
CA LEU A 161 -9.69 -6.05 -3.68
C LEU A 161 -9.06 -6.74 -2.46
N LEU A 162 -7.72 -6.78 -2.38
CA LEU A 162 -7.03 -7.31 -1.20
C LEU A 162 -7.44 -6.58 0.08
N THR A 163 -7.54 -5.25 0.03
CA THR A 163 -7.99 -4.44 1.17
C THR A 163 -9.41 -4.83 1.58
N LEU A 164 -10.36 -4.87 0.65
CA LEU A 164 -11.77 -5.19 0.97
C LEU A 164 -11.93 -6.60 1.56
N LEU A 165 -11.13 -7.57 1.11
CA LEU A 165 -11.13 -8.93 1.66
C LEU A 165 -10.67 -9.01 3.13
N HIS A 166 -9.94 -8.00 3.64
CA HIS A 166 -9.61 -7.91 5.06
C HIS A 166 -10.81 -7.46 5.95
N PHE A 167 -11.90 -6.98 5.36
CA PHE A 167 -13.07 -6.45 6.06
C PHE A 167 -14.36 -7.21 5.69
N PRO A 168 -14.49 -8.49 6.08
CA PRO A 168 -15.61 -9.33 5.65
C PRO A 168 -16.99 -8.81 6.13
N TRP A 169 -17.05 -8.11 7.27
CA TRP A 169 -18.30 -7.51 7.76
C TRP A 169 -18.81 -6.39 6.86
N PHE A 170 -17.90 -5.61 6.30
CA PHE A 170 -18.22 -4.50 5.41
C PHE A 170 -18.74 -5.04 4.07
N VAL A 171 -18.07 -6.05 3.52
CA VAL A 171 -18.52 -6.74 2.29
C VAL A 171 -19.88 -7.41 2.49
N ALA A 172 -20.09 -8.08 3.62
CA ALA A 172 -21.36 -8.75 3.92
C ALA A 172 -22.52 -7.77 4.25
N GLY A 173 -22.19 -6.54 4.64
CA GLY A 173 -23.16 -5.51 5.01
C GLY A 173 -23.89 -4.88 3.82
N ASP A 174 -23.32 -4.97 2.61
CA ASP A 174 -23.88 -4.35 1.40
C ASP A 174 -23.70 -5.25 0.16
N GLN A 175 -24.82 -5.74 -0.39
CA GLN A 175 -24.83 -6.59 -1.59
C GLN A 175 -24.29 -5.88 -2.84
N THR A 176 -24.36 -4.55 -2.89
CA THR A 176 -23.81 -3.78 -4.01
C THR A 176 -22.28 -3.83 -3.99
N VAL A 177 -21.67 -3.77 -2.81
CA VAL A 177 -20.22 -3.93 -2.61
C VAL A 177 -19.75 -5.31 -3.05
N GLU A 178 -20.45 -6.38 -2.64
CA GLU A 178 -20.12 -7.74 -3.08
C GLU A 178 -20.21 -7.87 -4.61
N ARG A 179 -21.26 -7.31 -5.22
CA ARG A 179 -21.45 -7.32 -6.67
C ARG A 179 -20.32 -6.58 -7.39
N ASP A 180 -19.92 -5.43 -6.88
CA ASP A 180 -18.89 -4.59 -7.51
C ASP A 180 -17.49 -5.22 -7.35
N ILE A 181 -17.22 -5.90 -6.23
CA ILE A 181 -16.03 -6.75 -6.05
C ILE A 181 -16.02 -7.87 -7.09
N ARG A 182 -17.14 -8.59 -7.23
CA ARG A 182 -17.27 -9.68 -8.22
C ARG A 182 -17.05 -9.17 -9.65
N ALA A 183 -17.69 -8.06 -10.01
CA ALA A 183 -17.51 -7.44 -11.33
C ALA A 183 -16.06 -7.02 -11.59
N SER A 184 -15.35 -6.54 -10.56
CA SER A 184 -13.92 -6.19 -10.67
C SER A 184 -13.04 -7.41 -10.88
N VAL A 185 -13.34 -8.53 -10.20
CA VAL A 185 -12.65 -9.82 -10.40
C VAL A 185 -12.93 -10.36 -11.81
N ASP A 186 -14.19 -10.35 -12.23
CA ASP A 186 -14.59 -10.81 -13.57
C ASP A 186 -13.90 -9.97 -14.67
N PHE A 187 -13.79 -8.65 -14.47
CA PHE A 187 -13.03 -7.78 -15.36
C PHE A 187 -11.55 -8.14 -15.42
N LEU A 188 -10.88 -8.35 -14.27
CA LEU A 188 -9.47 -8.75 -14.23
C LEU A 188 -9.24 -10.07 -14.99
N LEU A 189 -10.12 -11.06 -14.80
CA LEU A 189 -10.06 -12.32 -15.53
C LEU A 189 -10.30 -12.14 -17.03
N HIS A 190 -11.22 -11.25 -17.41
CA HIS A 190 -11.52 -10.97 -18.81
C HIS A 190 -10.33 -10.34 -19.55
N VAL A 191 -9.59 -9.45 -18.90
CA VAL A 191 -8.45 -8.75 -19.52
C VAL A 191 -7.13 -9.52 -19.42
N GLN A 192 -7.13 -10.73 -18.83
CA GLN A 192 -5.94 -11.56 -18.77
C GLN A 192 -5.48 -11.94 -20.19
N THR A 193 -4.19 -11.74 -20.46
CA THR A 193 -3.60 -12.12 -21.75
C THR A 193 -3.50 -13.65 -21.87
N PRO A 194 -3.40 -14.22 -23.09
CA PRO A 194 -3.21 -15.66 -23.28
C PRO A 194 -1.96 -16.25 -22.61
N ARG A 195 -1.00 -15.39 -22.21
CA ARG A 195 0.23 -15.77 -21.50
C ARG A 195 0.08 -15.69 -19.97
N GLY A 196 -1.10 -15.37 -19.47
CA GLY A 196 -1.36 -15.19 -18.04
C GLY A 196 -0.96 -13.82 -17.48
N ASN A 197 -0.39 -12.93 -18.30
CA ASN A 197 -0.04 -11.56 -17.92
C ASN A 197 -1.27 -10.64 -17.94
N PHE A 198 -1.19 -9.47 -17.29
CA PHE A 198 -2.26 -8.46 -17.26
C PHE A 198 -1.80 -7.12 -17.88
N PRO A 199 -2.73 -6.35 -18.48
CA PRO A 199 -2.48 -4.97 -18.89
C PRO A 199 -1.98 -4.13 -17.71
N CYS A 200 -1.10 -3.15 -17.98
CA CYS A 200 -0.60 -2.27 -16.92
C CYS A 200 -1.59 -1.13 -16.65
N ASP A 201 -2.17 -0.61 -17.75
CA ASP A 201 -3.16 0.45 -17.73
C ASP A 201 -4.42 0.06 -18.51
N LEU A 202 -5.54 0.75 -18.29
CA LEU A 202 -6.79 0.49 -19.03
C LEU A 202 -6.63 0.73 -20.54
N GLU A 203 -5.76 1.65 -20.95
CA GLU A 203 -5.47 1.87 -22.36
C GLU A 203 -4.83 0.63 -23.01
N ASP A 204 -4.00 -0.11 -22.26
CA ASP A 204 -3.32 -1.32 -22.73
C ASP A 204 -4.32 -2.46 -23.03
N VAL A 205 -5.55 -2.40 -22.50
CA VAL A 205 -6.64 -3.33 -22.86
C VAL A 205 -7.06 -3.13 -24.31
N THR A 206 -7.15 -1.87 -24.76
CA THR A 206 -7.57 -1.52 -26.12
C THR A 206 -6.41 -1.43 -27.12
N LYS A 207 -5.21 -1.12 -26.62
CA LYS A 207 -3.97 -0.97 -27.39
C LYS A 207 -2.85 -1.74 -26.69
N PRO A 208 -2.78 -3.07 -26.89
CA PRO A 208 -1.80 -3.90 -26.21
C PRO A 208 -0.37 -3.42 -26.49
N ARG A 209 0.47 -3.44 -25.45
CA ARG A 209 1.90 -3.19 -25.58
C ARG A 209 2.52 -4.22 -26.52
N ARG A 210 3.65 -3.86 -27.12
CA ARG A 210 4.45 -4.83 -27.88
C ARG A 210 5.01 -5.86 -26.90
N SER A 211 5.16 -7.09 -27.33
CA SER A 211 5.65 -8.19 -26.49
C SER A 211 6.99 -7.91 -25.79
N GLN A 212 7.86 -7.12 -26.41
CA GLN A 212 9.17 -6.71 -25.86
C GLN A 212 9.06 -5.60 -24.79
N ASP A 213 7.92 -4.92 -24.72
CA ASP A 213 7.62 -3.83 -23.79
C ASP A 213 6.61 -4.27 -22.71
N GLU A 214 6.27 -5.57 -22.68
CA GLU A 214 5.45 -6.18 -21.62
C GLU A 214 6.18 -6.07 -20.29
N LEU A 215 5.48 -5.56 -19.28
CA LEU A 215 5.97 -5.56 -17.91
C LEU A 215 5.51 -6.87 -17.24
N ILE A 216 6.48 -7.59 -16.65
CA ILE A 216 6.29 -8.85 -15.92
C ILE A 216 6.95 -8.65 -14.56
N HIS A 217 6.35 -7.81 -13.73
CA HIS A 217 6.87 -7.46 -12.41
C HIS A 217 5.73 -7.34 -11.42
N TRP A 218 6.00 -7.54 -10.13
CA TRP A 218 5.00 -7.38 -9.06
C TRP A 218 4.25 -6.03 -9.12
N CYS A 219 4.93 -4.95 -9.51
CA CYS A 219 4.31 -3.62 -9.57
C CYS A 219 3.41 -3.41 -10.79
N HIS A 220 3.71 -4.07 -11.93
CA HIS A 220 3.04 -3.90 -13.22
C HIS A 220 3.04 -5.24 -13.98
N GLY A 221 1.85 -5.76 -14.29
CA GLY A 221 1.66 -7.08 -14.88
C GLY A 221 1.52 -8.21 -13.86
N ALA A 222 1.61 -9.45 -14.34
CA ALA A 222 1.70 -10.66 -13.52
C ALA A 222 3.17 -10.93 -13.14
N PRO A 223 3.45 -11.37 -11.89
CA PRO A 223 4.77 -11.83 -11.47
C PRO A 223 5.12 -13.22 -12.03
#